data_AF-A0A962H8H1-F1
#
_entry.id   AF-A0A962H8H1-F1
#
_cell.length_a   1.000
_cell.length_b   1.000
_cell.length_c   1.000
_cell.angle_alpha   90.00
_cell.angle_beta   90.00
_cell.angle_gamma   90.00
#
_symmetry.space_group_name_H-M   'P 1'
#
loop_
_entity.id
_entity.type
_entity.pdbx_description
1 polymer ?
#
loop_
_entity_poly.entity_id
_entity_poly.type
_entity_poly.pdbx_seq_one_letter_code
_entity_poly.pdbx_strand_id
1 'polypeptide(L)'
;LSAWQPDQPPRLLFPNATYIIGRDAFDRSLQPHSRDRASFIPGLSEQLQESGRLELIDSNTSPTLGSQVRFSFSQGHTPGLMLAEIGGNGGVVYCADLIPGRPWVHLPVTMGYDRFPEQLIDEKQAFLADKLARGVRLFFTHDPDCAMSELARDQRGRYHTVNDQPALKALSLG
;
A
#
# COMPACT_ATOMS: atom_id res chain seq x y z
N LEU A 1 12.39 -12.13 3.83
CA LEU A 1 13.71 -12.79 3.93
C LEU A 1 13.66 -13.87 4.99
N SER A 2 14.56 -14.85 4.95
CA SER A 2 14.69 -15.87 6.00
C SER A 2 14.93 -15.22 7.36
N ALA A 3 14.57 -15.94 8.43
CA ALA A 3 14.97 -15.55 9.77
C ALA A 3 16.49 -15.32 9.81
N TRP A 4 16.91 -14.32 10.58
CA TRP A 4 18.33 -14.02 10.77
C TRP A 4 19.03 -15.24 11.36
N GLN A 5 20.20 -15.56 10.82
CA GLN A 5 21.10 -16.59 11.34
C GLN A 5 22.52 -16.02 11.36
N PRO A 6 23.31 -16.31 12.41
CA PRO A 6 24.73 -15.98 12.41
C PRO A 6 25.40 -16.54 11.14
N ASP A 7 26.24 -15.72 10.52
CA ASP A 7 27.11 -16.09 9.40
C ASP A 7 26.41 -16.59 8.12
N GLN A 8 25.09 -16.40 7.99
CA GLN A 8 24.36 -16.71 6.77
C GLN A 8 23.73 -15.44 6.17
N PRO A 9 23.91 -15.20 4.86
CA PRO A 9 23.19 -14.13 4.20
C PRO A 9 21.68 -14.43 4.24
N PRO A 10 20.83 -13.40 4.43
CA PRO A 10 19.39 -13.60 4.34
C PRO A 10 19.03 -14.07 2.93
N ARG A 11 17.98 -14.88 2.79
CA ARG A 11 17.48 -15.36 1.49
C ARG A 11 16.00 -15.06 1.28
N LEU A 12 15.57 -15.00 0.03
CA LEU A 12 14.14 -14.93 -0.32
C LEU A 12 13.40 -16.18 0.18
N LEU A 13 12.26 -15.98 0.87
CA LEU A 13 11.50 -17.08 1.50
C LEU A 13 10.50 -17.77 0.59
N PHE A 14 10.05 -17.09 -0.47
CA PHE A 14 8.97 -17.57 -1.33
C PHE A 14 9.56 -17.98 -2.69
N PRO A 15 10.00 -19.24 -2.85
CA PRO A 15 10.76 -19.67 -4.03
C PRO A 15 9.95 -19.69 -5.34
N ASN A 16 8.62 -19.64 -5.25
CA ASN A 16 7.74 -19.67 -6.41
C ASN A 16 6.99 -18.34 -6.62
N ALA A 17 7.24 -17.33 -5.79
CA ALA A 17 6.52 -16.05 -5.88
C ALA A 17 7.16 -15.13 -6.92
N THR A 18 6.30 -14.48 -7.73
CA THR A 18 6.65 -13.25 -8.46
C THR A 18 6.52 -12.07 -7.51
N TYR A 19 7.54 -11.21 -7.48
CA TYR A 19 7.56 -9.99 -6.66
C TYR A 19 7.19 -8.81 -7.54
N ILE A 20 5.99 -8.25 -7.33
CA ILE A 20 5.50 -7.09 -8.08
C ILE A 20 5.79 -5.84 -7.25
N ILE A 21 6.56 -4.91 -7.80
CA ILE A 21 6.98 -3.69 -7.09
C ILE A 21 6.85 -2.48 -8.04
N GLY A 22 6.41 -1.34 -7.49
CA GLY A 22 6.42 -0.07 -8.22
C GLY A 22 7.84 0.37 -8.57
N ARG A 23 8.06 0.83 -9.81
CA ARG A 23 9.37 1.28 -10.31
C ARG A 23 10.04 2.28 -9.37
N ASP A 24 9.33 3.35 -9.03
CA ASP A 24 9.84 4.43 -8.17
C ASP A 24 10.27 3.94 -6.78
N ALA A 25 9.49 3.05 -6.16
CA ALA A 25 9.83 2.48 -4.86
C ALA A 25 11.04 1.56 -4.94
N PHE A 26 11.17 0.80 -6.04
CA PHE A 26 12.34 -0.04 -6.27
C PHE A 26 13.60 0.80 -6.50
N ASP A 27 13.54 1.82 -7.35
CA ASP A 27 14.67 2.72 -7.60
C ASP A 27 15.08 3.45 -6.31
N ARG A 28 14.10 3.85 -5.49
CA ARG A 28 14.33 4.40 -4.15
C ARG A 28 15.06 3.41 -3.23
N SER A 29 14.75 2.12 -3.32
CA SER A 29 15.41 1.09 -2.53
C SER A 29 16.89 0.91 -2.89
N LEU A 30 17.25 1.15 -4.16
CA LEU A 30 18.64 1.08 -4.63
C LEU A 30 19.46 2.29 -4.19
N GLN A 31 18.82 3.46 -4.09
CA GLN A 31 19.46 4.73 -3.72
C GLN A 31 18.63 5.45 -2.63
N PRO A 32 18.58 4.89 -1.41
CA PRO A 32 17.78 5.48 -0.35
C PRO A 32 18.37 6.80 0.14
N HIS A 33 17.52 7.70 0.60
CA HIS A 33 17.98 8.92 1.23
C HIS A 33 18.43 8.62 2.66
N SER A 34 19.29 9.47 3.23
CA SER A 34 19.75 9.33 4.61
C SER A 34 18.61 9.16 5.63
N ARG A 35 17.47 9.81 5.39
CA ARG A 35 16.25 9.75 6.22
C ARG A 35 15.57 8.37 6.22
N ASP A 36 15.50 7.68 5.09
CA ASP A 36 14.74 6.41 4.95
C ASP A 36 15.64 5.19 4.71
N ARG A 37 16.96 5.37 4.62
CA ARG A 37 17.95 4.29 4.49
C ARG A 37 17.79 3.19 5.54
N ALA A 38 17.42 3.55 6.78
CA ALA A 38 17.21 2.57 7.84
C ALA A 38 16.00 1.65 7.61
N SER A 39 15.07 2.04 6.73
CA SER A 39 13.90 1.23 6.37
C SER A 39 14.19 0.20 5.28
N PHE A 40 15.33 0.28 4.59
CA PHE A 40 15.70 -0.66 3.54
C PHE A 40 16.66 -1.72 4.06
N ILE A 41 16.38 -2.98 3.72
CA ILE A 41 17.24 -4.11 4.10
C ILE A 41 18.37 -4.23 3.07
N PRO A 42 19.65 -4.10 3.47
CA PRO A 42 20.77 -4.25 2.56
C PRO A 42 20.77 -5.62 1.87
N GLY A 43 21.04 -5.67 0.56
CA GLY A 43 21.08 -6.91 -0.20
C GLY A 43 19.72 -7.39 -0.73
N LEU A 44 18.59 -6.87 -0.21
CA LEU A 44 17.26 -7.37 -0.59
C LEU A 44 16.93 -7.04 -2.04
N SER A 45 17.18 -5.80 -2.47
CA SER A 45 16.85 -5.36 -3.83
C SER A 45 17.69 -6.10 -4.87
N GLU A 46 18.97 -6.34 -4.60
CA GLU A 46 19.82 -7.18 -5.45
C GLU A 46 19.28 -8.61 -5.53
N GLN A 47 18.94 -9.23 -4.40
CA GLN A 47 18.37 -10.59 -4.39
C GLN A 47 17.07 -10.71 -5.17
N LEU A 48 16.19 -9.70 -5.07
CA LEU A 48 14.96 -9.66 -5.85
C LEU A 48 15.25 -9.61 -7.34
N GLN A 49 16.16 -8.74 -7.77
CA GLN A 49 16.56 -8.60 -9.17
C GLN A 49 17.22 -9.88 -9.71
N GLU A 50 18.19 -10.43 -8.98
CA GLU A 50 18.94 -11.64 -9.35
C GLU A 50 18.06 -12.90 -9.37
N SER A 51 16.94 -12.90 -8.64
CA SER A 51 16.02 -14.04 -8.64
C SER A 51 15.36 -14.32 -9.99
N GLY A 52 15.34 -13.33 -10.90
CA GLY A 52 14.57 -13.41 -12.15
C GLY A 52 13.05 -13.43 -11.94
N ARG A 53 12.57 -13.19 -10.71
CA ARG A 53 11.14 -13.20 -10.34
C ARG A 53 10.59 -11.81 -10.01
N LEU A 54 11.36 -10.76 -10.29
CA LEU A 54 10.97 -9.37 -10.04
C LEU A 54 10.21 -8.81 -11.25
N GLU A 55 8.99 -8.35 -11.02
CA GLU A 55 8.19 -7.60 -11.98
C GLU A 55 8.09 -6.14 -11.50
N LEU A 56 8.67 -5.23 -12.27
CA LEU A 56 8.65 -3.80 -11.96
C LEU A 56 7.59 -3.11 -12.81
N ILE A 57 6.64 -2.44 -12.14
CA ILE A 57 5.51 -1.77 -12.78
C ILE A 57 5.54 -0.26 -12.53
N ASP A 58 5.17 0.51 -13.55
CA ASP A 58 4.94 1.96 -13.53
C ASP A 58 3.52 2.30 -14.01
N SER A 59 2.68 1.27 -14.13
CA SER A 59 1.29 1.35 -14.58
C SER A 59 0.34 0.89 -13.48
N ASN A 60 -0.96 1.11 -13.70
CA ASN A 60 -2.00 0.66 -12.76
C ASN A 60 -2.34 -0.83 -12.89
N THR A 61 -1.60 -1.60 -13.68
CA THR A 61 -1.81 -3.04 -13.90
C THR A 61 -0.49 -3.81 -13.86
N SER A 62 -0.60 -5.12 -13.65
CA SER A 62 0.51 -6.07 -13.68
C SER A 62 0.21 -7.14 -14.72
N PRO A 63 1.15 -7.50 -15.62
CA PRO A 63 1.01 -8.68 -16.48
C PRO A 63 0.72 -9.96 -15.70
N THR A 64 1.35 -10.16 -14.54
CA THR A 64 1.14 -11.35 -13.69
C THR A 64 -0.27 -11.42 -13.12
N LEU A 65 -0.87 -10.29 -12.72
CA LEU A 65 -2.20 -10.26 -12.07
C LEU A 65 -3.35 -9.88 -13.01
N GLY A 66 -3.04 -9.44 -14.23
CA GLY A 66 -4.02 -8.96 -15.20
C GLY A 66 -4.90 -7.86 -14.63
N SER A 67 -6.20 -7.91 -14.93
CA SER A 67 -7.20 -6.94 -14.46
C SER A 67 -7.81 -7.26 -13.10
N GLN A 68 -7.35 -8.33 -12.42
CA GLN A 68 -7.91 -8.74 -11.12
C GLN A 68 -7.49 -7.78 -10.00
N VAL A 69 -6.31 -7.17 -10.15
CA VAL A 69 -5.75 -6.22 -9.21
C VAL A 69 -5.38 -4.96 -9.97
N ARG A 70 -5.82 -3.81 -9.46
CA ARG A 70 -5.45 -2.49 -9.97
C ARG A 70 -4.57 -1.78 -8.95
N PHE A 71 -3.52 -1.13 -9.44
CA PHE A 71 -2.59 -0.38 -8.59
C PHE A 71 -2.83 1.12 -8.69
N SER A 72 -2.56 1.81 -7.58
CA SER A 72 -2.40 3.26 -7.54
C SER A 72 -1.14 3.60 -6.75
N PHE A 73 -0.55 4.75 -7.03
CA PHE A 73 0.71 5.17 -6.43
C PHE A 73 0.53 6.49 -5.68
N SER A 74 1.30 6.66 -4.61
CA SER A 74 1.37 7.85 -3.78
C SER A 74 2.84 8.18 -3.53
N GLN A 75 3.19 9.45 -3.51
CA GLN A 75 4.56 9.91 -3.24
C GLN A 75 4.70 10.56 -1.86
N GLY A 76 3.58 10.90 -1.22
CA GLY A 76 3.56 11.64 0.03
C GLY A 76 4.19 10.88 1.20
N HIS A 77 3.84 9.61 1.39
CA HIS A 77 4.36 8.80 2.50
C HIS A 77 5.80 8.36 2.21
N THR A 78 5.99 7.64 1.10
CA THR A 78 7.28 7.30 0.51
C THR A 78 7.20 7.51 -1.01
N PRO A 79 8.32 7.81 -1.69
CA PRO A 79 8.33 7.84 -3.15
C PRO A 79 7.91 6.49 -3.72
N GLY A 80 6.84 6.47 -4.52
CA GLY A 80 6.35 5.26 -5.18
C GLY A 80 5.57 4.30 -4.27
N LEU A 81 4.99 4.76 -3.15
CA LEU A 81 4.10 3.92 -2.33
C LEU A 81 3.00 3.34 -3.20
N MET A 82 2.92 2.02 -3.28
CA MET A 82 1.98 1.30 -4.12
C MET A 82 0.82 0.75 -3.30
N LEU A 83 -0.41 1.03 -3.73
CA LEU A 83 -1.66 0.54 -3.14
C LEU A 83 -2.32 -0.45 -4.11
N ALA A 84 -2.93 -1.50 -3.58
CA ALA A 84 -3.54 -2.57 -4.38
C ALA A 84 -5.06 -2.64 -4.16
N GLU A 85 -5.82 -2.52 -5.24
CA GLU A 85 -7.28 -2.63 -5.26
C GLU A 85 -7.72 -3.93 -5.93
N ILE A 86 -8.68 -4.63 -5.33
CA ILE A 86 -9.18 -5.93 -5.76
C ILE A 86 -10.69 -5.86 -5.92
N GLY A 87 -11.19 -6.37 -7.06
CA GLY A 87 -12.64 -6.48 -7.34
C GLY A 87 -13.32 -5.23 -7.90
N GLY A 88 -12.59 -4.13 -8.12
CA GLY A 88 -13.12 -2.93 -8.77
C GLY A 88 -14.24 -2.26 -7.96
N ASN A 89 -15.35 -1.90 -8.61
CA ASN A 89 -16.49 -1.25 -7.95
C ASN A 89 -17.08 -2.15 -6.87
N GLY A 90 -17.32 -1.59 -5.68
CA GLY A 90 -17.74 -2.37 -4.52
C GLY A 90 -16.64 -3.23 -3.93
N GLY A 91 -15.41 -3.21 -4.47
CA GLY A 91 -14.30 -4.07 -4.05
C GLY A 91 -13.65 -3.65 -2.74
N VAL A 92 -12.35 -3.91 -2.63
CA VAL A 92 -11.52 -3.56 -1.48
C VAL A 92 -10.17 -3.01 -1.95
N VAL A 93 -9.63 -2.04 -1.22
CA VAL A 93 -8.28 -1.52 -1.44
C VAL A 93 -7.43 -1.68 -0.19
N TYR A 94 -6.24 -2.26 -0.35
CA TYR A 94 -5.21 -2.25 0.67
C TYR A 94 -4.58 -0.86 0.73
N CYS A 95 -4.82 -0.14 1.83
CA CYS A 95 -4.48 1.27 1.96
C CYS A 95 -2.99 1.54 2.17
N ALA A 96 -2.19 0.50 2.44
CA ALA A 96 -0.79 0.63 2.85
C ALA A 96 -0.65 1.71 3.95
N ASP A 97 0.38 2.55 3.86
CA ASP A 97 0.63 3.63 4.81
C ASP A 97 0.07 4.99 4.36
N LEU A 98 -0.68 5.05 3.26
CA LEU A 98 -1.45 6.26 2.93
C LEU A 98 -2.57 6.49 3.95
N ILE A 99 -3.24 5.40 4.35
CA ILE A 99 -4.27 5.36 5.39
C ILE A 99 -4.05 4.10 6.23
N PRO A 100 -3.10 4.12 7.18
CA PRO A 100 -2.71 2.93 7.94
C PRO A 100 -3.83 2.43 8.87
N GLY A 101 -4.78 3.29 9.24
CA GLY A 101 -5.95 2.94 10.05
C GLY A 101 -7.04 4.00 10.03
N ARG A 102 -8.17 3.74 10.71
CA ARG A 102 -9.35 4.62 10.71
C ARG A 102 -9.06 6.08 11.08
N PRO A 103 -8.19 6.39 12.06
CA PRO A 103 -7.88 7.79 12.40
C PRO A 103 -7.30 8.60 11.23
N TRP A 104 -6.61 7.94 10.28
CA TRP A 104 -5.99 8.59 9.11
C TRP A 104 -6.96 8.86 7.96
N VAL A 105 -8.20 8.34 8.03
CA VAL A 105 -9.27 8.71 7.07
C VAL A 105 -9.60 10.20 7.20
N HIS A 106 -9.40 10.80 8.38
CA HIS A 106 -9.50 12.24 8.53
C HIS A 106 -8.37 12.93 7.73
N LEU A 107 -8.74 13.71 6.70
CA LEU A 107 -7.80 14.24 5.71
C LEU A 107 -6.54 14.90 6.30
N PRO A 108 -6.63 15.81 7.30
CA PRO A 108 -5.45 16.51 7.81
C PRO A 108 -4.47 15.62 8.60
N VAL A 109 -4.86 14.40 8.97
CA VAL A 109 -4.01 13.51 9.79
C VAL A 109 -2.93 12.88 8.91
N THR A 110 -1.69 13.18 9.24
CA THR A 110 -0.45 12.66 8.64
C THR A 110 0.44 12.06 9.73
N MET A 111 1.59 11.51 9.34
CA MET A 111 2.57 10.90 10.23
C MET A 111 3.90 11.64 10.16
N GLY A 112 4.64 11.68 11.28
CA GLY A 112 5.91 12.41 11.35
C GLY A 112 7.01 11.89 10.42
N TYR A 113 6.84 10.68 9.86
CA TYR A 113 7.74 10.08 8.90
C TYR A 113 7.34 10.29 7.43
N ASP A 114 6.15 10.82 7.14
CA ASP A 114 5.75 11.16 5.78
C ASP A 114 6.75 12.12 5.14
N ARG A 115 7.03 11.90 3.84
CA ARG A 115 8.07 12.62 3.10
C ARG A 115 7.57 13.94 2.52
N PHE A 116 6.30 14.00 2.14
CA PHE A 116 5.65 15.20 1.63
C PHE A 116 4.18 15.25 2.14
N PRO A 117 3.96 15.73 3.37
CA PRO A 117 2.64 15.70 4.01
C PRO A 117 1.54 16.47 3.25
N GLU A 118 1.87 17.61 2.64
CA GLU A 118 0.88 18.37 1.84
C GLU A 118 0.44 17.58 0.61
N GLN A 119 1.39 17.03 -0.15
CA GLN A 119 1.08 16.16 -1.28
C GLN A 119 0.31 14.90 -0.83
N LEU A 120 0.65 14.31 0.32
CA LEU A 120 -0.07 13.17 0.88
C LEU A 120 -1.55 13.51 1.10
N ILE A 121 -1.86 14.70 1.62
CA ILE A 121 -3.23 15.15 1.86
C ILE A 121 -4.00 15.23 0.53
N ASP A 122 -3.39 15.80 -0.52
CA ASP A 122 -4.00 15.89 -1.85
C ASP A 122 -4.25 14.50 -2.47
N GLU A 123 -3.26 13.62 -2.38
CA GLU A 123 -3.35 12.23 -2.85
C GLU A 123 -4.45 11.47 -2.09
N LYS A 124 -4.50 11.61 -0.77
CA LYS A 124 -5.53 10.99 0.09
C LYS A 124 -6.92 11.54 -0.21
N GLN A 125 -7.06 12.84 -0.51
CA GLN A 125 -8.33 13.43 -0.91
C GLN A 125 -8.84 12.84 -2.23
N ALA A 126 -7.99 12.76 -3.26
CA ALA A 126 -8.34 12.17 -4.54
C ALA A 126 -8.67 10.68 -4.40
N PHE A 127 -7.87 9.95 -3.62
CA PHE A 127 -8.07 8.54 -3.31
C PHE A 127 -9.43 8.30 -2.63
N LEU A 128 -9.71 8.98 -1.52
CA LEU A 128 -10.98 8.80 -0.78
C LEU A 128 -12.20 9.18 -1.62
N ALA A 129 -12.10 10.23 -2.44
CA ALA A 129 -13.19 10.62 -3.34
C ALA A 129 -13.52 9.52 -4.35
N ASP A 130 -12.51 8.92 -5.00
CA ASP A 130 -12.66 7.81 -5.95
C ASP A 130 -13.25 6.57 -5.27
N LYS A 131 -12.70 6.15 -4.13
CA LYS A 131 -13.16 4.95 -3.42
C LYS A 131 -14.59 5.10 -2.93
N LEU A 132 -14.96 6.28 -2.42
CA LEU A 132 -16.33 6.58 -2.03
C LEU A 132 -17.30 6.48 -3.22
N ALA A 133 -16.96 7.10 -4.35
CA ALA A 133 -17.81 7.10 -5.53
C ALA A 133 -18.04 5.68 -6.10
N ARG A 134 -17.07 4.79 -5.94
CA ARG A 134 -17.13 3.40 -6.43
C ARG A 134 -17.53 2.39 -5.37
N GLY A 135 -17.83 2.82 -4.14
CA GLY A 135 -18.19 1.93 -3.02
C GLY A 135 -17.06 0.97 -2.62
N VAL A 136 -15.81 1.33 -2.86
CA VAL A 136 -14.64 0.49 -2.51
C VAL A 136 -14.35 0.62 -1.02
N ARG A 137 -14.19 -0.53 -0.37
CA ARG A 137 -13.88 -0.62 1.07
C ARG A 137 -12.39 -0.44 1.34
N LEU A 138 -12.08 0.17 2.47
CA LEU A 138 -10.71 0.42 2.91
C LEU A 138 -10.25 -0.76 3.77
N PHE A 139 -9.15 -1.40 3.40
CA PHE A 139 -8.47 -2.40 4.23
C PHE A 139 -7.22 -1.79 4.84
N PHE A 140 -7.14 -1.81 6.17
CA PHE A 140 -6.13 -1.10 6.95
C PHE A 140 -4.92 -1.98 7.25
N THR A 141 -3.75 -1.35 7.26
CA THR A 141 -2.47 -2.03 7.49
C THR A 141 -2.12 -2.18 8.97
N HIS A 142 -2.47 -1.16 9.77
CA HIS A 142 -1.96 -0.98 11.13
C HIS A 142 -3.04 -0.64 12.16
N ASP A 143 -4.32 -0.57 11.79
CA ASP A 143 -5.39 -0.41 12.77
C ASP A 143 -5.52 -1.70 13.61
N PRO A 144 -5.31 -1.64 14.93
CA PRO A 144 -5.28 -2.83 15.77
C PRO A 144 -6.65 -3.46 15.96
N ASP A 145 -7.72 -2.68 15.79
CA ASP A 145 -9.09 -3.08 16.13
C ASP A 145 -9.98 -3.23 14.88
N CYS A 146 -9.52 -2.81 13.71
CA CYS A 146 -10.32 -2.77 12.49
C CYS A 146 -9.51 -3.18 11.25
N ALA A 147 -9.83 -4.32 10.66
CA ALA A 147 -9.22 -4.76 9.41
C ALA A 147 -9.78 -4.01 8.20
N MET A 148 -11.10 -3.73 8.16
CA MET A 148 -11.75 -3.15 6.98
C MET A 148 -12.96 -2.29 7.35
N SER A 149 -13.17 -1.20 6.61
CA SER A 149 -14.37 -0.36 6.75
C SER A 149 -14.92 0.10 5.41
N GLU A 150 -16.19 0.47 5.41
CA GLU A 150 -16.78 1.29 4.34
C GLU A 150 -16.46 2.76 4.58
N LEU A 151 -16.43 3.52 3.49
CA LEU A 151 -16.14 4.95 3.50
C LEU A 151 -17.44 5.75 3.40
N ALA A 152 -17.56 6.78 4.23
CA ALA A 152 -18.66 7.73 4.18
C ALA A 152 -18.15 9.18 4.25
N ARG A 153 -19.01 10.13 3.88
CA ARG A 153 -18.73 11.56 3.93
C ARG A 153 -19.87 12.30 4.59
N ASP A 154 -19.57 13.07 5.63
CA ASP A 154 -20.59 13.83 6.38
C ASP A 154 -21.09 15.06 5.59
N GLN A 155 -22.12 15.74 6.11
CA GLN A 155 -22.69 16.94 5.49
C GLN A 155 -21.70 18.11 5.38
N ARG A 156 -20.62 18.09 6.17
CA ARG A 156 -19.53 19.09 6.13
C ARG A 156 -18.41 18.67 5.18
N GLY A 157 -18.59 17.58 4.44
CA GLY A 157 -17.62 17.06 3.49
C GLY A 157 -16.46 16.32 4.13
N ARG A 158 -16.52 15.92 5.40
CA ARG A 158 -15.45 15.18 6.09
C ARG A 158 -15.64 13.68 5.91
N TYR A 159 -14.56 13.01 5.50
CA TYR A 159 -14.51 11.56 5.40
C TYR A 159 -14.46 10.92 6.80
N HIS A 160 -15.16 9.80 6.94
CA HIS A 160 -15.15 8.94 8.12
C HIS A 160 -15.48 7.50 7.72
N THR A 161 -15.26 6.55 8.63
CA THR A 161 -15.58 5.14 8.39
C THR A 161 -16.95 4.78 8.94
N VAL A 162 -17.57 3.79 8.30
CA VAL A 162 -18.80 3.12 8.73
C VAL A 162 -18.67 1.62 8.48
N ASN A 163 -19.53 0.82 9.11
CA ASN A 163 -19.55 -0.64 8.95
C ASN A 163 -18.18 -1.28 9.21
N ASP A 164 -17.51 -0.83 10.28
CA ASP A 164 -16.19 -1.28 10.70
C ASP A 164 -16.17 -2.79 10.98
N GLN A 165 -15.19 -3.49 10.42
CA GLN A 165 -15.00 -4.93 10.56
C GLN A 165 -13.66 -5.20 11.26
N PRO A 166 -13.65 -5.81 12.46
CA PRO A 166 -12.42 -6.10 13.19
C PRO A 166 -11.54 -7.14 12.50
N ALA A 167 -12.13 -7.99 11.68
CA ALA A 167 -11.42 -9.00 10.91
C ALA A 167 -12.13 -9.29 9.58
N LEU A 168 -11.35 -9.65 8.56
CA LEU A 168 -11.86 -10.11 7.27
C LEU A 168 -11.46 -11.56 7.04
N LYS A 169 -12.42 -12.48 7.02
CA LYS A 169 -12.16 -13.90 6.71
C LYS A 169 -12.23 -14.19 5.22
N ALA A 170 -13.26 -13.67 4.57
CA ALA A 170 -13.49 -13.81 3.15
C ALA A 170 -14.35 -12.64 2.68
N LEU A 171 -14.19 -12.28 1.41
CA LEU A 171 -15.02 -11.29 0.77
C LEU A 171 -15.47 -11.82 -0.58
N SER A 172 -16.78 -11.91 -0.78
CA SER A 172 -17.33 -12.17 -2.11
C SER A 172 -17.19 -10.90 -2.95
N LEU A 173 -16.48 -11.04 -4.07
CA LEU A 173 -16.43 -10.04 -5.12
C LEU A 173 -17.47 -10.47 -6.14
N GLY A 174 -18.35 -9.54 -6.53
CA GLY A 174 -19.44 -9.80 -7.47
C GLY A 174 -18.96 -10.12 -8.88
#